data_AF-Q7MQF6-F1
#
_entry.id   AF-Q7MQF6-F1
#
_cell.length_a   1.000
_cell.length_b   1.000
_cell.length_c   1.000
_cell.angle_alpha   90.00
_cell.angle_beta   90.00
_cell.angle_gamma   90.00
#
_symmetry.space_group_name_H-M   'P 1'
#
loop_
_entity.id
_entity.type
_entity.pdbx_description
1 polymer ?
#
loop_
_entity_poly.entity_id
_entity_poly.type
_entity_poly.pdbx_seq_one_letter_code
_entity_poly.pdbx_strand_id
1 'polypeptide(L)'
;MSAQSTSLTHIIQQWQAGDKEAESQLYQFAYLQLRKIAQQERERNAEKYGLENEVLADSVNSTTALLHDAYLKLSTSDMSEISGKRDFFLMAAKVMRQILIDNARSLQAQKRQQVTQLPSEHQEKFEQLIIMDKALDNFSVRYPRQSNALKLKYLMGMKNQEISELLECSASLIEKDLKFSRSWLQSRMA
;
A
#
# COMPACT_ATOMS: atom_id res chain seq x y z
N MET A 1 -36.43 -4.89 -1.34
CA MET A 1 -36.11 -3.49 -1.01
C MET A 1 -34.60 -3.38 -1.03
N SER A 2 -34.05 -2.86 -2.14
CA SER A 2 -32.61 -2.86 -2.46
C SER A 2 -31.90 -1.78 -1.65
N ALA A 3 -31.06 -2.20 -0.71
CA ALA A 3 -30.15 -1.32 0.01
C ALA A 3 -29.26 -0.58 -0.99
N GLN A 4 -29.28 0.75 -0.90
CA GLN A 4 -28.57 1.66 -1.77
C GLN A 4 -27.07 1.41 -1.66
N SER A 5 -26.47 0.92 -2.74
CA SER A 5 -25.01 0.90 -2.89
C SER A 5 -24.52 2.34 -3.06
N THR A 6 -24.26 3.04 -1.95
CA THR A 6 -23.62 4.36 -1.98
C THR A 6 -22.32 4.23 -2.76
N SER A 7 -22.25 4.83 -3.95
CA SER A 7 -21.06 4.77 -4.80
C SER A 7 -19.88 5.38 -4.03
N LEU A 8 -18.71 4.73 -4.01
CA LEU A 8 -17.51 5.26 -3.34
C LEU A 8 -17.20 6.72 -3.71
N THR A 9 -17.57 7.19 -4.91
CA THR A 9 -17.48 8.60 -5.30
C THR A 9 -18.31 9.51 -4.40
N HIS A 10 -19.53 9.10 -4.04
CA HIS A 10 -20.43 9.84 -3.17
C HIS A 10 -19.87 9.93 -1.75
N ILE A 11 -19.29 8.83 -1.23
CA ILE A 11 -18.63 8.82 0.08
C ILE A 11 -17.43 9.78 0.08
N ILE A 12 -16.62 9.79 -0.98
CA ILE A 12 -15.50 10.74 -1.12
C ILE A 12 -16.00 12.20 -1.12
N GLN A 13 -17.07 12.50 -1.85
CA GLN A 13 -17.64 13.85 -1.90
C GLN A 13 -18.16 14.30 -0.52
N GLN A 14 -18.87 13.42 0.20
CA GLN A 14 -19.34 13.70 1.55
C GLN A 14 -18.17 13.94 2.52
N TRP A 15 -17.12 13.12 2.42
CA TRP A 15 -15.93 13.29 3.23
C TRP A 15 -15.22 14.63 2.98
N GLN A 16 -15.13 15.06 1.72
CA GLN A 16 -14.60 16.39 1.36
C GLN A 16 -15.43 17.55 1.92
N ALA A 17 -16.75 17.34 2.10
CA ALA A 17 -17.63 18.29 2.76
C ALA A 17 -17.54 18.26 4.30
N GLY A 18 -16.64 17.44 4.86
CA GLY A 18 -16.42 17.31 6.30
C GLY A 18 -17.33 16.30 7.01
N ASP A 19 -18.04 15.44 6.26
CA ASP A 19 -18.91 14.40 6.83
C ASP A 19 -18.07 13.32 7.56
N LYS A 20 -18.28 13.23 8.88
CA LYS A 20 -17.60 12.28 9.76
C LYS A 20 -18.02 10.83 9.55
N GLU A 21 -19.24 10.58 9.09
CA GLU A 21 -19.70 9.24 8.76
C GLU A 21 -19.03 8.75 7.47
N ALA A 22 -18.92 9.64 6.48
CA ALA A 22 -18.18 9.33 5.25
C ALA A 22 -16.68 9.09 5.50
N GLU A 23 -16.07 9.87 6.40
CA GLU A 23 -14.70 9.64 6.88
C GLU A 23 -14.55 8.23 7.49
N SER A 24 -15.48 7.84 8.38
CA SER A 24 -15.48 6.51 9.01
C SER A 24 -15.65 5.38 7.99
N GLN A 25 -16.49 5.56 6.97
CA GLN A 25 -16.69 4.58 5.90
C GLN A 25 -15.42 4.40 5.05
N LEU A 26 -14.72 5.49 4.72
CA LEU A 26 -13.45 5.42 3.99
C LEU A 26 -12.35 4.77 4.83
N TYR A 27 -12.31 5.07 6.13
CA TYR A 27 -11.40 4.41 7.07
C TYR A 27 -11.65 2.91 7.13
N GLN A 28 -12.90 2.49 7.29
CA GLN A 28 -13.27 1.08 7.31
C GLN A 28 -12.92 0.38 5.98
N PHE A 29 -13.11 1.05 4.85
CA PHE A 29 -12.68 0.55 3.55
C PHE A 29 -11.16 0.34 3.51
N ALA A 30 -10.37 1.34 3.90
CA ALA A 30 -8.91 1.26 3.93
C ALA A 30 -8.43 0.14 4.88
N TYR A 31 -9.08 -0.04 6.03
CA TYR A 31 -8.80 -1.12 6.97
C TYR A 31 -8.94 -2.51 6.37
N LEU A 32 -10.07 -2.77 5.71
CA LEU A 32 -10.34 -4.06 5.11
C LEU A 32 -9.34 -4.37 3.99
N GLN A 33 -8.91 -3.37 3.22
CA GLN A 33 -7.89 -3.57 2.19
C GLN A 33 -6.51 -3.86 2.79
N LEU A 34 -6.08 -3.09 3.79
CA LEU A 34 -4.80 -3.31 4.47
C LEU A 34 -4.74 -4.69 5.12
N ARG A 35 -5.80 -5.08 5.82
CA ARG A 35 -5.91 -6.40 6.43
C ARG A 35 -5.83 -7.51 5.39
N LYS A 36 -6.48 -7.34 4.23
CA LYS A 36 -6.43 -8.30 3.13
C LYS A 36 -5.02 -8.44 2.56
N ILE A 37 -4.31 -7.33 2.32
CA ILE A 37 -2.93 -7.36 1.80
C ILE A 37 -1.98 -7.99 2.81
N ALA A 38 -2.07 -7.60 4.09
CA ALA A 38 -1.29 -8.19 5.16
C ALA A 38 -1.54 -9.71 5.27
N GLN A 39 -2.79 -10.14 5.14
CA GLN A 39 -3.15 -11.56 5.13
C GLN A 39 -2.57 -12.30 3.92
N GLN A 40 -2.66 -11.73 2.71
CA GLN A 40 -2.09 -12.34 1.50
C GLN A 40 -0.57 -12.46 1.56
N GLU A 41 0.12 -11.44 2.06
CA GLU A 41 1.57 -11.50 2.25
C GLU A 41 1.94 -12.53 3.33
N ARG A 42 1.16 -12.66 4.41
CA ARG A 42 1.33 -13.72 5.41
C ARG A 42 1.14 -15.11 4.80
N GLU A 43 0.10 -15.33 4.00
CA GLU A 43 -0.15 -16.61 3.32
C GLU A 43 1.04 -16.98 2.42
N ARG A 44 1.52 -16.03 1.60
CA ARG A 44 2.71 -16.21 0.76
C ARG A 44 3.98 -16.49 1.56
N ASN A 45 4.19 -15.81 2.69
CA ASN A 45 5.37 -16.05 3.52
C ASN A 45 5.27 -17.38 4.28
N ALA A 46 4.08 -17.79 4.72
CA ALA A 46 3.85 -19.08 5.35
C ALA A 46 4.11 -20.23 4.37
N GLU A 47 3.69 -20.09 3.11
CA GLU A 47 4.02 -21.06 2.04
C GLU A 47 5.53 -21.16 1.79
N LYS A 48 6.25 -20.04 1.87
CA LYS A 48 7.68 -19.97 1.55
C LYS A 48 8.61 -20.35 2.70
N TYR A 49 8.20 -20.08 3.95
CA TYR A 49 9.06 -20.19 5.13
C TYR A 49 8.44 -20.96 6.31
N GLY A 50 7.24 -21.53 6.15
CA GLY A 50 6.53 -22.27 7.21
C GLY A 50 5.71 -21.38 8.15
N LEU A 51 4.78 -22.01 8.89
CA LEU A 51 3.83 -21.34 9.80
C LEU A 51 4.46 -20.81 11.10
N GLU A 52 5.63 -21.33 11.49
CA GLU A 52 6.34 -21.01 12.75
C GLU A 52 7.36 -19.87 12.62
N ASN A 53 7.16 -18.95 11.67
CA ASN A 53 8.07 -17.81 11.54
C ASN A 53 7.59 -16.65 12.44
N GLU A 54 8.42 -16.24 13.41
CA GLU A 54 8.13 -15.16 14.38
C GLU A 54 7.70 -13.84 13.72
N VAL A 55 8.10 -13.61 12.46
CA VAL A 55 7.70 -12.47 11.61
C VAL A 55 6.17 -12.35 11.46
N LEU A 56 5.42 -13.44 11.61
CA LEU A 56 3.97 -13.47 11.38
C LEU A 56 3.16 -12.87 12.55
N ALA A 57 3.64 -12.97 13.79
CA ALA A 57 2.92 -12.54 14.99
C ALA A 57 2.95 -11.01 15.20
N ASP A 58 4.10 -10.37 14.93
CA ASP A 58 4.24 -8.90 15.02
C ASP A 58 3.44 -8.16 13.93
N SER A 59 3.11 -8.83 12.83
CA SER A 59 2.43 -8.19 11.70
C SER A 59 1.00 -7.74 11.99
N VAL A 60 0.27 -8.37 12.92
CA VAL A 60 -1.15 -8.06 13.21
C VAL A 60 -1.28 -6.84 14.13
N ASN A 61 -0.47 -6.78 15.20
CA ASN A 61 -0.38 -5.58 16.04
C ASN A 61 0.17 -4.40 15.24
N SER A 62 1.13 -4.67 14.37
CA SER A 62 1.61 -3.70 13.41
C SER A 62 0.49 -3.25 12.47
N THR A 63 -0.31 -4.13 11.87
CA THR A 63 -1.38 -3.74 10.93
C THR A 63 -2.39 -2.75 11.54
N THR A 64 -2.79 -2.95 12.80
CA THR A 64 -3.71 -2.03 13.50
C THR A 64 -3.05 -0.69 13.83
N ALA A 65 -1.78 -0.69 14.26
CA ALA A 65 -1.03 0.54 14.51
C ALA A 65 -0.76 1.32 13.22
N LEU A 66 -0.32 0.62 12.17
CA LEU A 66 -0.09 1.15 10.83
C LEU A 66 -1.35 1.80 10.25
N LEU A 67 -2.52 1.23 10.52
CA LEU A 67 -3.80 1.78 10.12
C LEU A 67 -4.17 3.05 10.90
N HIS A 68 -3.90 3.10 12.20
CA HIS A 68 -4.10 4.31 13.00
C HIS A 68 -3.22 5.44 12.47
N ASP A 69 -1.97 5.14 12.14
CA ASP A 69 -1.07 6.09 11.47
C ASP A 69 -1.55 6.48 10.07
N ALA A 70 -2.15 5.54 9.33
CA ALA A 70 -2.82 5.83 8.06
C ALA A 70 -3.94 6.83 8.26
N TYR A 71 -4.80 6.60 9.25
CA TYR A 71 -5.91 7.48 9.56
C TYR A 71 -5.43 8.88 9.94
N LEU A 72 -4.43 8.99 10.81
CA LEU A 72 -3.88 10.29 11.19
C LEU A 72 -3.30 11.00 9.96
N LYS A 73 -2.44 10.34 9.18
CA LYS A 73 -1.85 10.92 7.96
C LYS A 73 -2.91 11.32 6.93
N LEU A 74 -3.93 10.49 6.74
CA LEU A 74 -5.08 10.76 5.86
C LEU A 74 -5.85 11.97 6.38
N SER A 75 -6.29 11.98 7.63
CA SER A 75 -7.07 13.08 8.22
C SER A 75 -6.35 14.44 8.16
N THR A 76 -5.02 14.43 8.11
CA THR A 76 -4.19 15.65 7.96
C THR A 76 -3.81 16.00 6.52
N SER A 77 -4.12 15.12 5.55
CA SER A 77 -3.80 15.35 4.15
C SER A 77 -4.74 16.40 3.54
N ASP A 78 -4.25 17.20 2.60
CA ASP A 78 -5.07 18.16 1.89
C ASP A 78 -6.07 17.40 0.98
N MET A 79 -7.36 17.52 1.32
CA MET A 79 -8.44 16.81 0.62
C MET A 79 -8.88 17.50 -0.66
N SER A 80 -8.41 18.72 -0.91
CA SER A 80 -8.78 19.51 -2.09
C SER A 80 -8.32 18.87 -3.42
N GLU A 81 -7.30 18.01 -3.39
CA GLU A 81 -6.78 17.33 -4.57
C GLU A 81 -7.52 16.02 -4.93
N ILE A 82 -8.46 15.55 -4.10
CA ILE A 82 -9.12 14.25 -4.31
C ILE A 82 -10.38 14.40 -5.16
N SER A 83 -10.24 14.47 -6.48
CA SER A 83 -11.40 14.73 -7.36
C SER A 83 -12.31 13.51 -7.60
N GLY A 84 -11.87 12.31 -7.25
CA GLY A 84 -12.65 11.09 -7.42
C GLY A 84 -11.93 9.81 -7.02
N LYS A 85 -12.51 8.65 -7.41
CA LYS A 85 -12.03 7.32 -7.02
C LYS A 85 -10.55 7.12 -7.35
N ARG A 86 -10.10 7.53 -8.54
CA ARG A 86 -8.71 7.36 -8.98
C ARG A 86 -7.74 8.04 -8.01
N ASP A 87 -8.00 9.30 -7.71
CA ASP A 87 -7.11 10.10 -6.87
C ASP A 87 -7.13 9.58 -5.43
N PHE A 88 -8.30 9.16 -4.93
CA PHE A 88 -8.43 8.50 -3.63
C PHE A 88 -7.58 7.23 -3.54
N PHE A 89 -7.69 6.31 -4.51
CA PHE A 89 -6.93 5.05 -4.50
C PHE A 89 -5.41 5.28 -4.62
N LEU A 90 -4.98 6.27 -5.41
CA LEU A 90 -3.57 6.61 -5.55
C LEU A 90 -3.01 7.25 -4.27
N MET A 91 -3.80 8.11 -3.63
CA MET A 91 -3.48 8.71 -2.35
C MET A 91 -3.42 7.63 -1.25
N ALA A 92 -4.40 6.73 -1.18
CA ALA A 92 -4.41 5.60 -0.24
C ALA A 92 -3.17 4.70 -0.43
N ALA A 93 -2.81 4.38 -1.68
CA ALA A 93 -1.61 3.62 -1.98
C ALA A 93 -0.33 4.35 -1.53
N LYS A 94 -0.26 5.67 -1.70
CA LYS A 94 0.88 6.49 -1.21
C LYS A 94 1.01 6.41 0.31
N VAL A 95 -0.10 6.58 1.03
CA VAL A 95 -0.13 6.49 2.50
C VAL A 95 0.32 5.09 2.96
N MET A 96 -0.21 4.03 2.35
CA MET A 96 0.18 2.66 2.67
C MET A 96 1.68 2.40 2.46
N ARG A 97 2.25 2.87 1.34
CA ARG A 97 3.70 2.77 1.10
C ARG A 97 4.49 3.46 2.20
N GLN A 98 4.13 4.69 2.57
CA GLN A 98 4.85 5.45 3.58
C GLN A 98 4.85 4.73 4.93
N ILE A 99 3.71 4.16 5.32
CA ILE A 99 3.52 3.40 6.55
C ILE A 99 4.40 2.15 6.59
N LEU A 100 4.41 1.36 5.51
CA LEU A 100 5.25 0.16 5.41
C LEU A 100 6.74 0.50 5.55
N ILE A 101 7.16 1.63 4.98
CA ILE A 101 8.55 2.09 5.02
C ILE A 101 8.92 2.67 6.39
N ASP A 102 8.05 3.47 7.01
CA ASP A 102 8.28 4.00 8.34
C ASP A 102 8.39 2.87 9.37
N ASN A 103 7.59 1.82 9.23
CA ASN A 103 7.70 0.61 10.03
C ASN A 103 9.03 -0.13 9.79
N ALA A 104 9.41 -0.35 8.53
CA ALA A 104 10.70 -0.97 8.19
C ALA A 104 11.88 -0.18 8.80
N ARG A 105 11.82 1.16 8.77
CA ARG A 105 12.81 2.04 9.40
C ARG A 105 12.82 1.91 10.92
N SER A 106 11.64 1.90 11.56
CA SER A 106 11.50 1.75 13.01
C SER A 106 12.07 0.41 13.49
N LEU A 107 11.70 -0.69 12.84
CA LEU A 107 12.23 -2.02 13.12
C LEU A 107 13.75 -2.09 12.90
N GLN A 108 14.27 -1.46 11.85
CA GLN A 108 15.72 -1.39 11.64
C GLN A 108 16.42 -0.59 12.75
N ALA A 109 15.84 0.53 13.20
CA ALA A 109 16.41 1.37 14.25
C ALA A 109 16.42 0.70 15.63
N GLN A 110 15.30 0.07 16.02
CA GLN A 110 15.20 -0.71 17.27
C GLN A 110 16.22 -1.85 17.29
N LYS A 111 16.43 -2.52 16.15
CA LYS A 111 17.43 -3.60 16.01
C LYS A 111 18.88 -3.13 16.07
N ARG A 112 19.17 -1.87 15.75
CA ARG A 112 20.52 -1.30 15.99
C ARG A 112 20.78 -1.01 17.47
N GLN A 113 19.73 -0.84 18.27
CA GLN A 113 19.82 -0.52 19.70
C GLN A 113 19.82 -1.78 20.58
N GLN A 114 19.13 -2.84 20.17
CA GLN A 114 19.26 -4.17 20.78
C GLN A 114 20.43 -4.92 20.13
N VAL A 115 21.54 -5.09 20.87
CA VAL A 115 22.71 -5.92 20.47
C VAL A 115 22.36 -7.42 20.47
N THR A 116 21.12 -7.78 20.19
CA THR A 116 20.63 -9.15 20.30
C THR A 116 20.56 -9.79 18.91
N GLN A 117 21.33 -10.86 18.79
CA GLN A 117 21.60 -11.66 17.61
C GLN A 117 20.32 -12.16 16.94
N LEU A 118 19.87 -11.48 15.88
CA LEU A 118 18.96 -12.06 14.88
C LEU A 118 19.76 -12.41 13.61
N PRO A 119 19.34 -13.42 12.83
CA PRO A 119 20.03 -13.81 11.60
C PRO A 119 20.12 -12.65 10.60
N SER A 120 21.28 -12.46 9.93
CA SER A 120 21.56 -11.31 9.04
C SER A 120 20.54 -11.11 7.93
N GLU A 121 19.87 -12.19 7.50
CA GLU A 121 18.85 -12.20 6.46
C GLU A 121 17.69 -11.21 6.70
N HIS A 122 17.31 -10.95 7.95
CA HIS A 122 16.22 -10.02 8.25
C HIS A 122 16.67 -8.56 8.09
N GLN A 123 17.91 -8.25 8.43
CA GLN A 123 18.48 -6.92 8.28
C GLN A 123 18.63 -6.54 6.80
N GLU A 124 19.11 -7.50 5.98
CA GLU A 124 19.20 -7.34 4.53
C GLU A 124 17.84 -7.07 3.88
N LYS A 125 16.76 -7.74 4.34
CA LYS A 125 15.40 -7.50 3.82
C LYS A 125 14.89 -6.07 4.07
N PHE A 126 15.09 -5.52 5.26
CA PHE A 126 14.65 -4.15 5.56
C PHE A 126 15.45 -3.12 4.77
N GLU A 127 16.76 -3.33 4.61
CA GLU A 127 17.61 -2.47 3.78
C GLU A 127 17.16 -2.52 2.31
N GLN A 128 16.89 -3.72 1.78
CA GLN A 128 16.34 -3.87 0.43
C GLN A 128 15.00 -3.15 0.26
N LEU A 129 14.09 -3.20 1.24
CA LEU A 129 12.83 -2.47 1.19
C LEU A 129 13.05 -0.95 1.12
N ILE A 130 13.99 -0.41 1.91
CA ILE A 130 14.32 1.03 1.90
C ILE A 130 15.00 1.44 0.58
N ILE A 131 15.85 0.59 0.01
CA ILE A 131 16.47 0.82 -1.30
C ILE A 131 15.41 0.81 -2.40
N MET A 132 14.53 -0.19 -2.39
CA MET A 132 13.41 -0.30 -3.31
C MET A 132 12.50 0.92 -3.23
N ASP A 133 12.25 1.45 -2.04
CA ASP A 133 11.50 2.68 -1.83
C ASP A 133 12.14 3.86 -2.56
N LYS A 134 13.44 4.09 -2.38
CA LYS A 134 14.14 5.17 -3.12
C LYS A 134 14.10 4.97 -4.64
N ALA A 135 14.16 3.72 -5.11
CA ALA A 135 14.01 3.41 -6.53
C ALA A 135 12.59 3.72 -7.04
N LEU A 136 11.56 3.44 -6.24
CA LEU A 136 10.16 3.72 -6.55
C LEU A 136 9.85 5.22 -6.62
N ASP A 137 10.54 6.07 -5.87
CA ASP A 137 10.42 7.53 -6.00
C ASP A 137 10.90 8.01 -7.37
N ASN A 138 12.11 7.59 -7.77
CA ASN A 138 12.65 7.89 -9.09
C ASN A 138 11.76 7.32 -10.22
N PHE A 139 11.24 6.11 -10.01
CA PHE A 139 10.31 5.48 -10.95
C PHE A 139 9.03 6.29 -11.11
N SER A 140 8.48 6.80 -10.00
CA SER A 140 7.24 7.58 -10.00
C SER A 140 7.36 8.89 -10.77
N VAL A 141 8.52 9.54 -10.71
CA VAL A 141 8.79 10.77 -11.46
C VAL A 141 8.93 10.47 -12.96
N ARG A 142 9.69 9.43 -13.32
CA ARG A 142 10.02 9.15 -14.73
C ARG A 142 8.92 8.39 -15.48
N TYR A 143 8.14 7.57 -14.78
CA TYR A 143 7.14 6.67 -15.33
C TYR A 143 5.85 6.70 -14.49
N PRO A 144 5.16 7.85 -14.42
CA PRO A 144 4.04 8.07 -13.49
C PRO A 144 2.88 7.07 -13.71
N ARG A 145 2.56 6.75 -14.97
CA ARG A 145 1.47 5.81 -15.30
C ARG A 145 1.78 4.39 -14.86
N GLN A 146 3.00 3.92 -15.11
CA GLN A 146 3.46 2.60 -14.72
C GLN A 146 3.59 2.49 -13.19
N SER A 147 4.06 3.56 -12.54
CA SER A 147 4.08 3.67 -11.08
C SER A 147 2.67 3.57 -10.48
N ASN A 148 1.69 4.26 -11.05
CA ASN A 148 0.30 4.18 -10.63
C ASN A 148 -0.26 2.76 -10.80
N ALA A 149 -0.03 2.11 -11.94
CA ALA A 149 -0.43 0.72 -12.15
C ALA A 149 0.18 -0.23 -11.11
N LEU A 150 1.48 -0.07 -10.81
CA LEU A 150 2.19 -0.85 -9.79
C LEU A 150 1.61 -0.64 -8.39
N LYS A 151 1.38 0.61 -7.99
CA LYS A 151 0.78 0.97 -6.69
C LYS A 151 -0.61 0.36 -6.55
N LEU A 152 -1.49 0.53 -7.53
CA LEU A 152 -2.83 -0.03 -7.50
C LEU A 152 -2.81 -1.57 -7.48
N LYS A 153 -1.87 -2.19 -8.19
CA LYS A 153 -1.74 -3.64 -8.22
C LYS A 153 -1.33 -4.24 -6.88
N TYR A 154 -0.28 -3.70 -6.25
CA TYR A 154 0.34 -4.34 -5.10
C TYR A 154 0.00 -3.69 -3.77
N LEU A 155 -0.28 -2.39 -3.75
CA LEU A 155 -0.65 -1.67 -2.53
C LEU A 155 -2.16 -1.55 -2.36
N MET A 156 -2.96 -1.68 -3.43
CA MET A 156 -4.43 -1.75 -3.32
C MET A 156 -4.99 -3.15 -3.63
N GLY A 157 -4.15 -4.11 -4.07
CA GLY A 157 -4.59 -5.47 -4.40
C GLY A 157 -5.56 -5.56 -5.60
N MET A 158 -5.58 -4.55 -6.47
CA MET A 158 -6.54 -4.47 -7.58
C MET A 158 -6.21 -5.45 -8.72
N LYS A 159 -7.24 -5.94 -9.39
CA LYS A 159 -7.14 -6.73 -10.63
C LYS A 159 -6.80 -5.81 -11.80
N ASN A 160 -6.18 -6.36 -12.84
CA ASN A 160 -5.75 -5.57 -14.00
C ASN A 160 -6.94 -4.87 -14.69
N GLN A 161 -8.09 -5.54 -14.71
CA GLN A 161 -9.35 -4.99 -15.23
C GLN A 161 -9.79 -3.75 -14.43
N GLU A 162 -9.83 -3.85 -13.10
CA GLU A 162 -10.21 -2.73 -12.21
C GLU A 162 -9.23 -1.56 -12.35
N ILE A 163 -7.93 -1.84 -12.50
CA ILE A 163 -6.90 -0.82 -12.74
C ILE A 163 -7.12 -0.14 -14.09
N SER A 164 -7.46 -0.92 -15.13
CA SER A 164 -7.67 -0.38 -16.48
C SER A 164 -8.89 0.54 -16.55
N GLU A 165 -9.95 0.21 -15.82
CA GLU A 165 -11.14 1.06 -15.66
C GLU A 165 -10.80 2.33 -14.88
N LEU A 166 -10.04 2.21 -13.77
CA LEU A 166 -9.66 3.34 -12.93
C LEU A 166 -8.68 4.32 -13.61
N LEU A 167 -7.79 3.81 -14.45
CA LEU A 167 -6.79 4.58 -15.19
C LEU A 167 -7.23 4.92 -16.62
N GLU A 168 -8.47 4.58 -16.99
CA GLU A 168 -9.07 4.89 -18.30
C GLU A 168 -8.21 4.40 -19.48
N CYS A 169 -7.72 3.16 -19.41
CA CYS A 169 -6.91 2.55 -20.46
C CYS A 169 -7.26 1.07 -20.67
N SER A 170 -6.56 0.38 -21.60
CA SER A 170 -6.81 -1.05 -21.84
C SER A 170 -6.13 -1.95 -20.81
N ALA A 171 -6.74 -3.10 -20.51
CA ALA A 171 -6.12 -4.12 -19.66
C ALA A 171 -4.77 -4.62 -20.21
N SER A 172 -4.64 -4.74 -21.54
CA SER A 172 -3.39 -5.12 -22.20
C SER A 172 -2.27 -4.10 -22.00
N LEU A 173 -2.62 -2.82 -21.85
CA LEU A 173 -1.66 -1.78 -21.53
C LEU A 173 -1.23 -1.85 -20.07
N ILE A 174 -2.14 -2.12 -19.15
CA ILE A 174 -1.82 -2.38 -17.73
C ILE A 174 -0.85 -3.56 -17.58
N GLU A 175 -1.04 -4.64 -18.32
CA GLU A 175 -0.11 -5.78 -18.30
C GLU A 175 1.29 -5.38 -18.74
N LYS A 176 1.41 -4.59 -19.82
CA LYS A 176 2.69 -4.07 -20.31
C LYS A 176 3.35 -3.16 -19.29
N ASP A 177 2.58 -2.28 -18.64
CA ASP A 177 3.08 -1.39 -17.60
C ASP A 177 3.61 -2.15 -16.40
N LEU A 178 2.87 -3.15 -15.92
CA LEU A 178 3.28 -3.98 -14.80
C LEU A 178 4.54 -4.79 -15.15
N LYS A 179 4.61 -5.34 -16.37
CA LYS A 179 5.81 -6.05 -16.86
C LYS A 179 7.02 -5.13 -16.90
N PHE A 180 6.88 -3.94 -17.50
CA PHE A 180 7.94 -2.94 -17.56
C PHE A 180 8.40 -2.52 -16.17
N SER A 181 7.45 -2.25 -15.26
CA SER A 181 7.76 -1.82 -13.89
C SER A 181 8.59 -2.85 -13.14
N ARG A 182 8.25 -4.15 -13.27
CA ARG A 182 9.03 -5.25 -12.66
C ARG A 182 10.44 -5.30 -13.23
N SER A 183 10.60 -5.27 -14.55
CA SER A 183 11.92 -5.29 -15.20
C SER A 183 12.77 -4.07 -14.85
N TRP A 184 12.14 -2.90 -14.75
CA TRP A 184 12.85 -1.67 -14.35
C TRP A 184 13.31 -1.71 -12.90
N LEU A 185 12.48 -2.20 -11.97
CA LEU A 185 12.87 -2.32 -10.56
C LEU A 185 13.98 -3.36 -10.39
N GLN A 186 13.89 -4.50 -11.08
CA GLN A 186 14.93 -5.52 -11.06
C GLN A 186 16.28 -4.98 -11.53
N SER A 187 16.33 -4.17 -12.59
CA SER A 187 17.59 -3.60 -13.09
C SER A 187 18.19 -2.49 -12.22
N ARG A 188 17.44 -1.99 -11.22
CA ARG A 188 17.89 -0.98 -10.26
C ARG A 188 18.24 -1.55 -8.88
N MET A 189 17.81 -2.78 -8.62
CA MET A 189 18.08 -3.52 -7.37
C MET A 189 19.14 -4.61 -7.54
N ALA A 190 19.60 -4.86 -8.77
CA ALA A 190 20.74 -5.70 -9.09
C ALA A 190 22.05 -4.91 -8.96
#